data_AF-H8ZB93-F1
#
_entry.id   AF-H8ZB93-F1
#
_cell.length_a   1.000
_cell.length_b   1.000
_cell.length_c   1.000
_cell.angle_alpha   90.00
_cell.angle_beta   90.00
_cell.angle_gamma   90.00
#
_symmetry.space_group_name_H-M   'P 1'
#
loop_
_entity.id
_entity.type
_entity.pdbx_description
1 polymer ?
#
loop_
_entity_poly.entity_id
_entity_poly.type
_entity_poly.pdbx_seq_one_letter_code
_entity_poly.pdbx_strand_id
1 'polypeptide(L)'
;MNTAASLDRLAYELAGSRRTAFYPILEKHLRTKELLENSVSRVRIYVMKMYCLCADGNISMGSYMYSRIKGDLHLIAGCNVEMIMARESLLIVNQIDELIEHRDIFNFKSIYNFNLSLLKNNLEECKDLSLKLTKTHPSCAMVLLLKGTGEIRGLQLEILKVLLRKVRVSNSLISLLLAKGIPYASVLQKYVLDNITKKENDISSLLLLKDLVLRGIPIEEYGYTIDSLLEKLDDWEIYEYCLENDIQIQKKDNKSINYLTYELSLSMEPERILRYVRTSHNFSFLFKNMEGMDAARREELLQSVKHSDPLRFLYLNNAKFEFFSKEGCLEIRDFRSYLNNMTDLIFLVGILIKEKRDEGIVQALLILLVKRNDFPGNQYITMLICGLLRYLLAYELFTTEYEKLDVQNIQLESLSYLWSDLQILYETWLRIKLPEDLTESYLSNRLISIGSANTSMFNLTEREEYSQLLALLSYRDRLINSPTYKQITEGKLYPLEKTPNIEKILISESRYIFAKVTSRAQKGKGSSAFVTLDSIPESLDTCSIRKIFQDSLNKISAFMPVPHDVSSIVDRIIHSQEIIWNALQKSEQMN
;
A
#
# COMPACT_ATOMS: atom_id res chain seq x y z
N MET A 1 -18.28 49.91 -9.46
CA MET A 1 -18.04 48.84 -10.45
C MET A 1 -19.30 47.99 -10.53
N ASN A 2 -19.71 47.58 -11.74
CA ASN A 2 -20.83 46.63 -11.90
C ASN A 2 -20.48 45.32 -11.15
N THR A 3 -21.36 44.88 -10.27
CA THR A 3 -21.21 43.64 -9.47
C THR A 3 -20.83 42.43 -10.34
N ALA A 4 -21.45 42.29 -11.51
CA ALA A 4 -21.17 41.19 -12.43
C ALA A 4 -19.71 41.22 -12.93
N ALA A 5 -19.22 42.40 -13.34
CA ALA A 5 -17.84 42.57 -13.82
C ALA A 5 -16.80 42.37 -12.71
N SER A 6 -17.16 42.73 -11.47
CA SER A 6 -16.32 42.46 -10.29
C SER A 6 -16.17 40.96 -10.05
N LEU A 7 -17.28 40.21 -10.15
CA LEU A 7 -17.27 38.75 -10.01
C LEU A 7 -16.53 38.07 -11.17
N ASP A 8 -16.68 38.55 -12.41
CA ASP A 8 -15.95 38.00 -13.57
C ASP A 8 -14.44 38.11 -13.35
N ARG A 9 -13.98 39.30 -12.95
CA ARG A 9 -12.56 39.52 -12.66
C ARG A 9 -12.08 38.61 -11.53
N LEU A 10 -12.86 38.50 -10.45
CA LEU A 10 -12.50 37.65 -9.32
C LEU A 10 -12.40 36.17 -9.75
N ALA A 11 -13.32 35.68 -10.59
CA ALA A 11 -13.27 34.31 -11.10
C ALA A 11 -11.97 34.03 -11.87
N TYR A 12 -11.57 34.93 -12.78
CA TYR A 12 -10.33 34.78 -13.54
C TYR A 12 -9.09 34.76 -12.63
N GLU A 13 -9.02 35.65 -11.64
CA GLU A 13 -7.89 35.73 -10.71
C GLU A 13 -7.81 34.48 -9.81
N LEU A 14 -8.97 33.95 -9.38
CA LEU A 14 -9.05 32.73 -8.60
C LEU A 14 -8.77 31.45 -9.40
N ALA A 15 -8.97 31.46 -10.72
CA ALA A 15 -8.59 30.34 -11.59
C ALA A 15 -7.05 30.21 -11.75
N GLY A 16 -6.31 31.31 -11.55
CA GLY A 16 -4.88 31.39 -11.78
C GLY A 16 -4.00 30.85 -10.64
N SER A 17 -2.68 30.83 -10.88
CA SER A 17 -1.67 30.38 -9.92
C SER A 17 -1.53 31.28 -8.69
N ARG A 18 -2.04 32.51 -8.73
CA ARG A 18 -2.03 33.49 -7.63
C ARG A 18 -3.35 33.57 -6.86
N ARG A 19 -4.23 32.57 -6.99
CA ARG A 19 -5.59 32.55 -6.40
C ARG A 19 -5.64 32.96 -4.92
N THR A 20 -4.64 32.54 -4.13
CA THR A 20 -4.56 32.80 -2.68
C THR A 20 -4.53 34.28 -2.34
N ALA A 21 -3.96 35.13 -3.21
CA ALA A 21 -3.93 36.57 -3.01
C ALA A 21 -5.34 37.21 -3.06
N PHE A 22 -6.31 36.53 -3.67
CA PHE A 22 -7.67 37.01 -3.88
C PHE A 22 -8.68 36.40 -2.89
N TYR A 23 -8.24 35.51 -1.99
CA TYR A 23 -9.10 34.93 -0.95
C TYR A 23 -9.74 35.99 -0.04
N PRO A 24 -9.04 37.05 0.42
CA PRO A 24 -9.68 38.09 1.22
C PRO A 24 -10.84 38.78 0.48
N ILE A 25 -10.74 38.91 -0.84
CA ILE A 25 -11.80 39.50 -1.66
C ILE A 25 -12.99 38.54 -1.76
N LEU A 26 -12.75 37.26 -1.98
CA LEU A 26 -13.79 36.24 -2.00
C LEU A 26 -14.53 36.15 -0.65
N GLU A 27 -13.80 36.17 0.47
CA GLU A 27 -14.37 36.17 1.82
C GLU A 27 -15.23 37.40 2.09
N LYS A 28 -14.83 38.57 1.59
CA LYS A 28 -15.65 39.78 1.68
C LYS A 28 -16.98 39.61 0.92
N HIS A 29 -16.95 39.02 -0.27
CA HIS A 29 -18.16 38.79 -1.06
C HIS A 29 -19.09 37.76 -0.39
N LEU A 30 -18.54 36.72 0.25
CA LEU A 30 -19.28 35.75 1.07
C LEU A 30 -19.98 36.38 2.30
N ARG A 31 -19.54 37.55 2.76
CA ARG A 31 -20.17 38.26 3.89
C ARG A 31 -21.12 39.37 3.45
N THR A 32 -21.21 39.63 2.14
CA THR A 32 -22.02 40.73 1.60
C THR A 32 -23.45 40.24 1.37
N LYS A 33 -24.38 40.65 2.25
CA LYS A 33 -25.77 40.18 2.24
C LYS A 33 -26.47 40.37 0.89
N GLU A 34 -26.31 41.54 0.28
CA GLU A 34 -26.90 41.86 -1.04
C GLU A 34 -26.49 40.87 -2.14
N LEU A 35 -25.24 40.40 -2.13
CA LEU A 35 -24.75 39.42 -3.09
C LEU A 35 -25.31 38.03 -2.85
N LEU A 36 -25.56 37.68 -1.59
CA LEU A 36 -26.10 36.37 -1.23
C LEU A 36 -27.63 36.28 -1.40
N GLU A 37 -28.33 37.42 -1.35
CA GLU A 37 -29.76 37.50 -1.66
C GLU A 37 -30.01 37.33 -3.18
N ASN A 38 -29.06 37.71 -4.03
CA ASN A 38 -29.10 37.42 -5.47
C ASN A 38 -28.65 35.98 -5.75
N SER A 39 -29.56 35.13 -6.25
CA SER A 39 -29.30 33.70 -6.48
C SER A 39 -28.12 33.43 -7.42
N VAL A 40 -28.01 34.16 -8.53
CA VAL A 40 -26.90 34.00 -9.49
C VAL A 40 -25.56 34.35 -8.84
N SER A 41 -25.49 35.50 -8.16
CA SER A 41 -24.27 35.96 -7.49
C SER A 41 -23.85 35.02 -6.37
N ARG A 42 -24.82 34.54 -5.58
CA ARG A 42 -24.61 33.51 -4.56
C ARG A 42 -23.95 32.26 -5.15
N VAL A 43 -24.52 31.69 -6.21
CA VAL A 43 -23.97 30.47 -6.83
C VAL A 43 -22.56 30.71 -7.36
N ARG A 44 -22.32 31.83 -8.04
CA ARG A 44 -20.97 32.18 -8.54
C ARG A 44 -19.94 32.22 -7.41
N ILE A 45 -20.24 32.91 -6.31
CA ILE A 45 -19.33 33.04 -5.16
C ILE A 45 -19.08 31.68 -4.50
N TYR A 46 -20.12 30.86 -4.36
CA TYR A 46 -20.00 29.53 -3.75
C TYR A 46 -19.20 28.57 -4.64
N VAL A 47 -19.35 28.63 -5.97
CA VAL A 47 -18.54 27.87 -6.93
C VAL A 47 -17.07 28.29 -6.87
N MET A 48 -16.79 29.59 -6.84
CA MET A 48 -15.42 30.09 -6.67
C MET A 48 -14.81 29.59 -5.36
N LYS A 49 -15.57 29.61 -4.26
CA LYS A 49 -15.13 29.11 -2.96
C LYS A 49 -14.91 27.60 -2.96
N MET A 50 -15.84 26.85 -3.55
CA MET A 50 -15.72 25.40 -3.74
C MET A 50 -14.44 25.06 -4.49
N TYR A 51 -14.16 25.75 -5.59
CA TYR A 51 -12.95 25.54 -6.38
C TYR A 51 -11.67 25.81 -5.61
N CYS A 52 -11.60 26.95 -4.90
CA CYS A 52 -10.43 27.28 -4.09
C CYS A 52 -10.17 26.21 -3.01
N LEU A 53 -11.23 25.76 -2.34
CA LEU A 53 -11.13 24.71 -1.32
C LEU A 53 -10.66 23.38 -1.92
N CYS A 54 -11.22 22.96 -3.05
CA CYS A 54 -10.82 21.72 -3.72
C CYS A 54 -9.38 21.78 -4.24
N ALA A 55 -8.98 22.90 -4.84
CA ALA A 55 -7.63 23.12 -5.37
C ALA A 55 -6.56 23.17 -4.27
N ASP A 56 -6.94 23.54 -3.05
CA ASP A 56 -6.07 23.57 -1.87
C ASP A 56 -6.15 22.27 -1.04
N GLY A 57 -6.88 21.26 -1.51
CA GLY A 57 -7.00 19.95 -0.84
C GLY A 57 -8.04 19.89 0.29
N ASN A 58 -8.80 20.96 0.54
CA ASN A 58 -9.90 20.96 1.51
C ASN A 58 -11.21 20.44 0.88
N ILE A 59 -11.19 19.17 0.49
CA ILE A 59 -12.26 18.55 -0.30
C ILE A 59 -13.56 18.39 0.49
N SER A 60 -13.49 18.07 1.78
CA SER A 60 -14.68 17.98 2.64
C SER A 60 -15.45 19.30 2.68
N MET A 61 -14.75 20.42 2.85
CA MET A 61 -15.39 21.74 2.81
C MET A 61 -15.85 22.12 1.39
N GLY A 62 -15.11 21.71 0.35
CA GLY A 62 -15.55 21.83 -1.04
C GLY A 62 -16.89 21.12 -1.29
N SER A 63 -17.01 19.87 -0.82
CA SER A 63 -18.25 19.09 -0.89
C SER A 63 -19.39 19.75 -0.12
N TYR A 64 -19.10 20.33 1.05
CA TYR A 64 -20.07 21.12 1.80
C TYR A 64 -20.53 22.36 1.02
N MET A 65 -19.62 23.11 0.38
CA MET A 65 -20.00 24.25 -0.46
C MET A 65 -20.92 23.83 -1.60
N TYR A 66 -20.62 22.71 -2.25
CA TYR A 66 -21.50 22.15 -3.29
C TYR A 66 -22.90 21.83 -2.75
N SER A 67 -23.01 21.21 -1.58
CA SER A 67 -24.31 20.89 -0.98
C SER A 67 -25.23 22.11 -0.79
N ARG A 68 -24.66 23.32 -0.67
CA ARG A 68 -25.38 24.59 -0.52
C ARG A 68 -25.91 25.18 -1.83
N ILE A 69 -25.39 24.71 -2.96
CA ILE A 69 -25.75 25.16 -4.32
C ILE A 69 -26.21 24.01 -5.22
N LYS A 70 -26.43 22.83 -4.64
CA LYS A 70 -26.91 21.66 -5.38
C LYS A 70 -28.27 21.98 -6.00
N GLY A 71 -28.42 21.70 -7.29
CA GLY A 71 -29.60 22.04 -8.09
C GLY A 71 -29.62 23.48 -8.65
N ASP A 72 -28.79 24.38 -8.13
CA ASP A 72 -28.76 25.80 -8.54
C ASP A 72 -27.67 26.09 -9.62
N LEU A 73 -26.87 25.10 -10.03
CA LEU A 73 -25.78 25.30 -11.00
C LEU A 73 -26.25 25.83 -12.37
N HIS A 74 -27.48 25.52 -12.77
CA HIS A 74 -28.09 26.03 -14.01
C HIS A 74 -28.15 27.57 -14.05
N LEU A 75 -28.19 28.24 -12.89
CA LEU A 75 -28.24 29.70 -12.79
C LEU A 75 -26.98 30.39 -13.33
N ILE A 76 -25.86 29.67 -13.44
CA ILE A 76 -24.57 30.22 -13.90
C ILE A 76 -24.11 29.63 -15.23
N ALA A 77 -25.00 29.01 -16.01
CA ALA A 77 -24.66 28.39 -17.29
C ALA A 77 -23.97 29.34 -18.29
N GLY A 78 -24.26 30.65 -18.22
CA GLY A 78 -23.60 31.68 -19.04
C GLY A 78 -22.23 32.14 -18.54
N CYS A 79 -21.77 31.67 -17.37
CA CYS A 79 -20.52 32.08 -16.72
C CYS A 79 -19.43 31.01 -16.94
N ASN A 80 -18.73 31.09 -18.08
CA ASN A 80 -17.82 30.03 -18.53
C ASN A 80 -16.71 29.66 -17.52
N VAL A 81 -16.09 30.64 -16.85
CA VAL A 81 -15.00 30.39 -15.90
C VAL A 81 -15.52 29.63 -14.68
N GLU A 82 -16.63 30.07 -14.13
CA GLU A 82 -17.29 29.42 -13.00
C GLU A 82 -17.82 28.04 -13.37
N MET A 83 -18.34 27.83 -14.58
CA MET A 83 -18.74 26.51 -15.05
C MET A 83 -17.55 25.54 -15.12
N ILE A 84 -16.37 26.02 -15.55
CA ILE A 84 -15.13 25.22 -15.49
C ILE A 84 -14.73 24.95 -14.04
N MET A 85 -14.78 25.95 -13.17
CA MET A 85 -14.51 25.77 -11.74
C MET A 85 -15.43 24.73 -11.11
N ALA A 86 -16.74 24.80 -11.37
CA ALA A 86 -17.72 23.85 -10.89
C ALA A 86 -17.39 22.44 -11.40
N ARG A 87 -17.12 22.30 -12.70
CA ARG A 87 -16.72 21.02 -13.32
C ARG A 87 -15.51 20.39 -12.62
N GLU A 88 -14.40 21.12 -12.51
CA GLU A 88 -13.18 20.60 -11.88
C GLU A 88 -13.42 20.25 -10.40
N SER A 89 -14.17 21.08 -9.70
CA SER A 89 -14.47 20.84 -8.29
C SER A 89 -15.33 19.60 -8.11
N LEU A 90 -16.35 19.38 -8.95
CA LEU A 90 -17.22 18.20 -8.93
C LEU A 90 -16.46 16.91 -9.24
N LEU A 91 -15.48 16.95 -10.15
CA LEU A 91 -14.56 15.83 -10.36
C LEU A 91 -13.77 15.52 -9.08
N ILE A 92 -13.23 16.55 -8.42
CA ILE A 92 -12.42 16.39 -7.21
C ILE A 92 -13.24 15.84 -6.03
N VAL A 93 -14.47 16.33 -5.83
CA VAL A 93 -15.39 15.83 -4.79
C VAL A 93 -16.14 14.55 -5.21
N ASN A 94 -15.74 13.93 -6.32
CA ASN A 94 -16.29 12.68 -6.86
C ASN A 94 -17.82 12.69 -7.11
N GLN A 95 -18.37 13.83 -7.54
CA GLN A 95 -19.78 13.99 -7.94
C GLN A 95 -19.96 13.74 -9.44
N ILE A 96 -19.59 12.54 -9.89
CA ILE A 96 -19.60 12.19 -11.32
C ILE A 96 -21.03 12.11 -11.89
N ASP A 97 -21.99 11.65 -11.10
CA ASP A 97 -23.39 11.57 -11.52
C ASP A 97 -23.98 12.94 -11.86
N GLU A 98 -23.67 13.94 -11.06
CA GLU A 98 -24.10 15.33 -11.28
C GLU A 98 -23.57 15.86 -12.63
N LEU A 99 -22.31 15.55 -12.95
CA LEU A 99 -21.70 15.96 -14.22
C LEU A 99 -22.38 15.30 -15.42
N ILE A 100 -22.80 14.04 -15.29
CA ILE A 100 -23.49 13.30 -16.34
C ILE A 100 -24.93 13.82 -16.53
N GLU A 101 -25.66 14.00 -15.43
CA GLU A 101 -27.05 14.49 -15.44
C GLU A 101 -27.14 15.89 -16.04
N HIS A 102 -26.17 16.75 -15.76
CA HIS A 102 -26.14 18.14 -16.21
C HIS A 102 -25.19 18.39 -17.40
N ARG A 103 -24.85 17.36 -18.18
CA ARG A 103 -23.93 17.47 -19.33
C ARG A 103 -24.29 18.59 -20.32
N ASP A 104 -25.57 18.88 -20.47
CA ASP A 104 -26.09 19.93 -21.36
C ASP A 104 -25.71 21.33 -20.85
N ILE A 105 -25.72 21.52 -19.52
CA ILE A 105 -25.34 22.77 -18.86
C ILE A 105 -23.84 23.00 -18.99
N PHE A 106 -23.04 21.95 -18.86
CA PHE A 106 -21.58 22.05 -18.98
C PHE A 106 -21.05 22.03 -20.42
N ASN A 107 -21.88 21.66 -21.39
CA ASN A 107 -21.53 21.59 -22.82
C ASN A 107 -20.23 20.81 -23.10
N PHE A 108 -20.14 19.60 -22.55
CA PHE A 108 -18.96 18.76 -22.67
C PHE A 108 -18.70 18.26 -24.10
N LYS A 109 -17.43 18.23 -24.50
CA LYS A 109 -16.99 17.50 -25.70
C LYS A 109 -17.28 16.00 -25.53
N SER A 110 -17.53 15.29 -26.64
CA SER A 110 -17.86 13.86 -26.59
C SER A 110 -16.78 12.99 -25.92
N ILE A 111 -15.49 13.33 -26.03
CA ILE A 111 -14.41 12.62 -25.31
C ILE A 111 -14.51 12.80 -23.79
N TYR A 112 -14.97 13.96 -23.33
CA TYR A 112 -15.17 14.22 -21.92
C TYR A 112 -16.32 13.37 -21.38
N ASN A 113 -17.44 13.32 -22.12
CA ASN A 113 -18.55 12.42 -21.80
C ASN A 113 -18.11 10.95 -21.77
N PHE A 114 -17.26 10.53 -22.70
CA PHE A 114 -16.70 9.17 -22.69
C PHE A 114 -15.94 8.88 -21.39
N ASN A 115 -15.08 9.80 -20.94
CA ASN A 115 -14.33 9.64 -19.70
C ASN A 115 -15.23 9.64 -18.45
N LEU A 116 -16.30 10.45 -18.42
CA LEU A 116 -17.30 10.40 -17.34
C LEU A 116 -18.02 9.04 -17.29
N SER A 117 -18.49 8.54 -18.43
CA SER A 117 -19.11 7.22 -18.53
C SER A 117 -18.12 6.11 -18.15
N LEU A 118 -16.84 6.26 -18.50
CA LEU A 118 -15.78 5.33 -18.13
C LEU A 118 -15.54 5.27 -16.61
N LEU A 119 -15.52 6.44 -15.95
CA LEU A 119 -15.42 6.59 -14.48
C LEU A 119 -16.60 5.96 -13.74
N LYS A 120 -17.80 6.01 -14.33
CA LYS A 120 -19.01 5.35 -13.81
C LYS A 120 -19.12 3.88 -14.18
N ASN A 121 -18.16 3.37 -14.95
CA ASN A 121 -18.20 2.02 -15.52
C ASN A 121 -19.46 1.75 -16.38
N ASN A 122 -20.03 2.78 -17.02
CA ASN A 122 -21.14 2.66 -17.96
C ASN A 122 -20.64 2.25 -19.35
N LEU A 123 -20.40 0.95 -19.54
CA LEU A 123 -19.76 0.42 -20.76
C LEU A 123 -20.60 0.58 -22.03
N GLU A 124 -21.93 0.53 -21.92
CA GLU A 124 -22.83 0.71 -23.07
C GLU A 124 -22.73 2.13 -23.64
N GLU A 125 -22.80 3.15 -22.79
CA GLU A 125 -22.64 4.54 -23.24
C GLU A 125 -21.22 4.80 -23.76
N CYS A 126 -20.20 4.21 -23.12
CA CYS A 126 -18.83 4.30 -23.63
C CYS A 126 -18.72 3.72 -25.04
N LYS A 127 -19.37 2.58 -25.30
CA LYS A 127 -19.35 1.93 -26.61
C LYS A 127 -19.96 2.83 -27.67
N ASP A 128 -21.13 3.40 -27.41
CA ASP A 128 -21.80 4.35 -28.33
C ASP A 128 -20.94 5.58 -28.62
N LEU A 129 -20.33 6.15 -27.59
CA LEU A 129 -19.43 7.31 -27.73
C LEU A 129 -18.16 6.93 -28.49
N SER A 130 -17.58 5.76 -28.22
CA SER A 130 -16.37 5.30 -28.90
C SER A 130 -16.60 5.10 -30.40
N LEU A 131 -17.77 4.62 -30.83
CA LEU A 131 -18.11 4.47 -32.25
C LEU A 131 -18.13 5.83 -32.95
N LYS A 132 -18.72 6.85 -32.32
CA LYS A 132 -18.74 8.23 -32.82
C LYS A 132 -17.34 8.84 -32.87
N LEU A 133 -16.49 8.49 -31.90
CA LEU A 133 -15.15 9.04 -31.71
C LEU A 133 -14.04 8.28 -32.45
N THR A 134 -14.28 7.08 -32.98
CA THR A 134 -13.23 6.18 -33.49
C THR A 134 -12.31 6.83 -34.54
N LYS A 135 -12.82 7.78 -35.32
CA LYS A 135 -12.02 8.51 -36.32
C LYS A 135 -11.13 9.60 -35.71
N THR A 136 -11.59 10.29 -34.67
CA THR A 136 -10.92 11.46 -34.10
C THR A 136 -10.13 11.13 -32.83
N HIS A 137 -10.59 10.14 -32.06
CA HIS A 137 -10.00 9.69 -30.79
C HIS A 137 -10.02 8.15 -30.75
N PRO A 138 -9.17 7.48 -31.55
CA PRO A 138 -9.08 6.01 -31.55
C PRO A 138 -8.72 5.43 -30.17
N SER A 139 -8.12 6.23 -29.29
CA SER A 139 -7.83 5.86 -27.90
C SER A 139 -9.07 5.44 -27.12
N CYS A 140 -10.23 6.05 -27.36
CA CYS A 140 -11.48 5.67 -26.68
C CYS A 140 -11.89 4.22 -27.00
N ALA A 141 -11.77 3.83 -28.27
CA ALA A 141 -12.05 2.46 -28.69
C ALA A 141 -10.98 1.47 -28.16
N MET A 142 -9.71 1.88 -28.14
CA MET A 142 -8.63 1.09 -27.56
C MET A 142 -8.86 0.82 -26.07
N VAL A 143 -9.25 1.85 -25.29
CA VAL A 143 -9.54 1.71 -23.86
C VAL A 143 -10.65 0.68 -23.62
N LEU A 144 -11.74 0.72 -24.38
CA LEU A 144 -12.82 -0.26 -24.21
C LEU A 144 -12.41 -1.67 -24.56
N LEU A 145 -11.66 -1.82 -25.65
CA LEU A 145 -11.12 -3.11 -26.04
C LEU A 145 -10.22 -3.71 -24.95
N LEU A 146 -9.38 -2.88 -24.33
CA LEU A 146 -8.48 -3.28 -23.26
C LEU A 146 -9.20 -3.49 -21.92
N LYS A 147 -10.27 -2.75 -21.63
CA LYS A 147 -11.07 -2.91 -20.41
C LYS A 147 -11.90 -4.21 -20.42
N GLY A 148 -12.20 -4.76 -21.59
CA GLY A 148 -12.88 -6.04 -21.73
C GLY A 148 -12.17 -7.18 -20.99
N THR A 149 -12.94 -8.02 -20.31
CA THR A 149 -12.45 -9.17 -19.51
C THR A 149 -12.17 -10.41 -20.36
N GLY A 150 -12.65 -10.45 -21.60
CA GLY A 150 -12.43 -11.57 -22.52
C GLY A 150 -11.09 -11.48 -23.26
N GLU A 151 -10.68 -12.62 -23.81
CA GLU A 151 -9.56 -12.67 -24.75
C GLU A 151 -9.90 -11.93 -26.04
N ILE A 152 -8.93 -11.19 -26.58
CA ILE A 152 -9.10 -10.45 -27.82
C ILE A 152 -8.85 -11.40 -29.00
N ARG A 153 -9.93 -11.90 -29.62
CA ARG A 153 -9.88 -12.87 -30.73
C ARG A 153 -10.83 -12.50 -31.87
N GLY A 154 -10.68 -13.14 -33.03
CA GLY A 154 -11.56 -12.96 -34.18
C GLY A 154 -11.69 -11.49 -34.60
N LEU A 155 -12.92 -10.98 -34.67
CA LEU A 155 -13.20 -9.59 -35.05
C LEU A 155 -12.51 -8.57 -34.12
N GLN A 156 -12.41 -8.85 -32.82
CA GLN A 156 -11.76 -7.95 -31.87
C GLN A 156 -10.25 -7.83 -32.15
N LEU A 157 -9.61 -8.91 -32.58
CA LEU A 157 -8.20 -8.91 -32.97
C LEU A 157 -7.97 -8.09 -34.25
N GLU A 158 -8.89 -8.18 -35.22
CA GLU A 158 -8.81 -7.34 -36.42
C GLU A 158 -9.02 -5.85 -36.09
N ILE A 159 -9.95 -5.54 -35.20
CA ILE A 159 -10.12 -4.17 -34.67
C ILE A 159 -8.83 -3.70 -33.98
N LEU A 160 -8.23 -4.53 -33.12
CA LEU A 160 -6.95 -4.20 -32.46
C LEU A 160 -5.86 -3.85 -33.47
N LYS A 161 -5.67 -4.68 -34.51
CA LYS A 161 -4.65 -4.46 -35.55
C LYS A 161 -4.84 -3.12 -36.26
N VAL A 162 -6.09 -2.69 -36.47
CA VAL A 162 -6.40 -1.38 -37.05
C VAL A 162 -6.09 -0.26 -36.06
N LEU A 163 -6.46 -0.42 -34.79
CA LEU A 163 -6.23 0.58 -33.75
C LEU A 163 -4.74 0.80 -33.46
N LEU A 164 -3.92 -0.27 -33.43
CA LEU A 164 -2.46 -0.19 -33.24
C LEU A 164 -1.73 0.58 -34.34
N ARG A 165 -2.38 0.88 -35.47
CA ARG A 165 -1.83 1.75 -36.52
C ARG A 165 -2.20 3.22 -36.34
N LYS A 166 -3.11 3.51 -35.42
CA LYS A 166 -3.72 4.82 -35.19
C LYS A 166 -3.41 5.42 -33.82
N VAL A 167 -2.81 4.64 -32.93
CA VAL A 167 -2.44 5.05 -31.57
C VAL A 167 -0.94 4.86 -31.39
N ARG A 168 -0.38 5.58 -30.42
CA ARG A 168 0.96 5.37 -29.90
C ARG A 168 1.04 4.01 -29.21
N VAL A 169 2.03 3.21 -29.61
CA VAL A 169 2.28 1.89 -29.02
C VAL A 169 3.53 1.97 -28.13
N SER A 170 3.30 2.11 -26.83
CA SER A 170 4.34 2.11 -25.80
C SER A 170 4.72 0.69 -25.36
N ASN A 171 5.88 0.54 -24.69
CA ASN A 171 6.27 -0.71 -24.01
C ASN A 171 5.18 -1.20 -23.05
N SER A 172 4.58 -0.31 -22.27
CA SER A 172 3.50 -0.66 -21.34
C SER A 172 2.25 -1.19 -22.04
N LEU A 173 1.89 -0.65 -23.22
CA LEU A 173 0.79 -1.19 -24.02
C LEU A 173 1.15 -2.57 -24.57
N ILE A 174 2.37 -2.77 -25.05
CA ILE A 174 2.82 -4.07 -25.56
C ILE A 174 2.74 -5.13 -24.46
N SER A 175 3.30 -4.85 -23.28
CA SER A 175 3.21 -5.72 -22.10
C SER A 175 1.75 -6.07 -21.74
N LEU A 176 0.85 -5.07 -21.75
CA LEU A 176 -0.58 -5.29 -21.51
C LEU A 176 -1.22 -6.20 -22.57
N LEU A 177 -0.87 -6.03 -23.85
CA LEU A 177 -1.39 -6.86 -24.94
C LEU A 177 -0.84 -8.28 -24.87
N LEU A 178 0.43 -8.45 -24.53
CA LEU A 178 1.01 -9.76 -24.23
C LEU A 178 0.23 -10.43 -23.09
N ALA A 179 0.00 -9.72 -21.97
CA ALA A 179 -0.80 -10.21 -20.84
C ALA A 179 -2.22 -10.66 -21.25
N LYS A 180 -2.81 -10.02 -22.27
CA LYS A 180 -4.10 -10.41 -22.86
C LYS A 180 -4.04 -11.51 -23.92
N GLY A 181 -2.88 -12.16 -24.09
CA GLY A 181 -2.70 -13.28 -25.00
C GLY A 181 -2.61 -12.88 -26.48
N ILE A 182 -2.30 -11.62 -26.78
CA ILE A 182 -2.15 -11.18 -28.18
C ILE A 182 -0.91 -11.85 -28.79
N PRO A 183 -1.02 -12.44 -30.00
CA PRO A 183 0.10 -13.14 -30.63
C PRO A 183 1.30 -12.23 -30.90
N TYR A 184 2.46 -12.61 -30.38
CA TYR A 184 3.69 -11.87 -30.58
C TYR A 184 4.10 -11.80 -32.06
N ALA A 185 4.35 -12.95 -32.69
CA ALA A 185 4.95 -13.01 -34.03
C ALA A 185 4.10 -12.33 -35.11
N SER A 186 2.77 -12.47 -35.06
CA SER A 186 1.89 -11.94 -36.11
C SER A 186 1.37 -10.52 -35.86
N VAL A 187 1.51 -9.98 -34.64
CA VAL A 187 0.92 -8.67 -34.28
C VAL A 187 1.93 -7.75 -33.62
N LEU A 188 2.63 -8.22 -32.58
CA LEU A 188 3.40 -7.34 -31.69
C LEU A 188 4.87 -7.20 -32.07
N GLN A 189 5.47 -8.16 -32.78
CA GLN A 189 6.91 -8.19 -33.05
C GLN A 189 7.45 -6.87 -33.61
N LYS A 190 6.80 -6.29 -34.62
CA LYS A 190 7.23 -5.01 -35.20
C LYS A 190 7.25 -3.87 -34.18
N TYR A 191 6.28 -3.84 -33.26
CA TYR A 191 6.18 -2.78 -32.26
C TYR A 191 7.22 -2.94 -31.15
N VAL A 192 7.57 -4.18 -30.82
CA VAL A 192 8.67 -4.50 -29.91
C VAL A 192 9.99 -4.03 -30.50
N LEU A 193 10.26 -4.39 -31.76
CA LEU A 193 11.46 -3.95 -32.49
C LEU A 193 11.58 -2.43 -32.50
N ASP A 194 10.51 -1.72 -32.86
CA ASP A 194 10.49 -0.26 -32.93
C ASP A 194 10.76 0.40 -31.57
N ASN A 195 10.35 -0.25 -30.47
CA ASN A 195 10.45 0.34 -29.15
C ASN A 195 11.76 0.04 -28.42
N ILE A 196 12.39 -1.11 -28.66
CA ILE A 196 13.63 -1.53 -27.98
C ILE A 196 14.87 -1.03 -28.73
N THR A 197 14.83 -1.04 -30.05
CA THR A 197 15.99 -0.67 -30.88
C THR A 197 16.42 0.78 -30.57
N LYS A 198 17.73 0.99 -30.29
CA LYS A 198 18.35 2.27 -29.91
C LYS A 198 17.93 2.84 -28.55
N LYS A 199 17.30 2.06 -27.67
CA LYS A 199 16.99 2.44 -26.27
C LYS A 199 17.67 1.53 -25.27
N GLU A 200 18.98 1.36 -25.42
CA GLU A 200 19.77 0.55 -24.50
C GLU A 200 19.65 1.09 -23.07
N ASN A 201 19.43 0.18 -22.12
CA ASN A 201 19.30 0.48 -20.68
C ASN A 201 18.07 1.29 -20.26
N ASP A 202 17.10 1.52 -21.14
CA ASP A 202 15.80 2.07 -20.74
C ASP A 202 15.02 1.04 -19.90
N ILE A 203 14.62 1.42 -18.68
CA ILE A 203 13.91 0.53 -17.74
C ILE A 203 12.64 -0.05 -18.37
N SER A 204 11.88 0.76 -19.13
CA SER A 204 10.66 0.28 -19.77
C SER A 204 10.94 -0.81 -20.81
N SER A 205 12.08 -0.72 -21.48
CA SER A 205 12.53 -1.70 -22.47
C SER A 205 13.04 -2.98 -21.80
N LEU A 206 13.75 -2.86 -20.68
CA LEU A 206 14.17 -4.02 -19.86
C LEU A 206 12.96 -4.79 -19.29
N LEU A 207 11.93 -4.09 -18.81
CA LEU A 207 10.70 -4.72 -18.33
C LEU A 207 9.94 -5.43 -19.46
N LEU A 208 9.90 -4.84 -20.66
CA LEU A 208 9.31 -5.52 -21.82
C LEU A 208 10.11 -6.77 -22.22
N LEU A 209 11.45 -6.70 -22.21
CA LEU A 209 12.31 -7.87 -22.46
C LEU A 209 12.06 -8.98 -21.44
N LYS A 210 11.89 -8.63 -20.16
CA LYS A 210 11.48 -9.58 -19.11
C LYS A 210 10.17 -10.27 -19.50
N ASP A 211 9.14 -9.51 -19.88
CA ASP A 211 7.85 -10.09 -20.27
C ASP A 211 7.94 -11.05 -21.47
N LEU A 212 8.86 -10.78 -22.42
CA LEU A 212 9.14 -11.67 -23.55
C LEU A 212 9.82 -12.97 -23.11
N VAL A 213 10.85 -12.88 -22.26
CA VAL A 213 11.54 -14.05 -21.69
C VAL A 213 10.57 -14.95 -20.95
N LEU A 214 9.74 -14.39 -20.06
CA LEU A 214 8.75 -15.16 -19.30
C LEU A 214 7.69 -15.84 -20.18
N ARG A 215 7.63 -15.53 -21.47
CA ARG A 215 6.73 -16.14 -22.47
C ARG A 215 7.45 -17.09 -23.43
N GLY A 216 8.74 -17.33 -23.21
CA GLY A 216 9.58 -18.13 -24.09
C GLY A 216 9.83 -17.49 -25.46
N ILE A 217 9.76 -16.17 -25.54
CA ILE A 217 10.11 -15.44 -26.75
C ILE A 217 11.62 -15.10 -26.68
N PRO A 218 12.43 -15.56 -27.64
CA PRO A 218 13.86 -15.24 -27.70
C PRO A 218 14.10 -13.73 -27.75
N ILE A 219 15.10 -13.24 -27.01
CA ILE A 219 15.43 -11.82 -26.93
C ILE A 219 16.75 -11.46 -27.63
N GLU A 220 17.45 -12.45 -28.17
CA GLU A 220 18.73 -12.31 -28.86
C GLU A 220 18.60 -11.44 -30.12
N GLU A 221 17.44 -11.49 -30.78
CA GLU A 221 17.13 -10.64 -31.94
C GLU A 221 17.12 -9.14 -31.60
N TYR A 222 17.03 -8.80 -30.31
CA TYR A 222 17.06 -7.44 -29.78
C TYR A 222 18.43 -7.02 -29.23
N GLY A 223 19.45 -7.88 -29.33
CA GLY A 223 20.80 -7.62 -28.82
C GLY A 223 20.96 -7.85 -27.32
N TYR A 224 20.06 -8.61 -26.69
CA TYR A 224 20.13 -8.98 -25.28
C TYR A 224 20.22 -10.49 -25.11
N THR A 225 20.92 -10.92 -24.06
CA THR A 225 20.86 -12.29 -23.53
C THR A 225 20.14 -12.29 -22.18
N ILE A 226 19.65 -13.46 -21.75
CA ILE A 226 19.07 -13.62 -20.40
C ILE A 226 20.07 -13.18 -19.32
N ASP A 227 21.36 -13.55 -19.43
CA ASP A 227 22.39 -13.12 -18.49
C ASP A 227 22.50 -11.59 -18.42
N SER A 228 22.58 -10.91 -19.58
CA SER A 228 22.68 -9.45 -19.65
C SER A 228 21.45 -8.73 -19.09
N LEU A 229 20.28 -9.37 -19.17
CA LEU A 229 19.03 -8.85 -18.60
C LEU A 229 19.01 -9.03 -17.08
N LEU A 230 19.43 -10.20 -16.60
CA LEU A 230 19.57 -10.51 -15.19
C LEU A 230 20.65 -9.66 -14.50
N GLU A 231 21.71 -9.25 -15.19
CA GLU A 231 22.68 -8.28 -14.66
C GLU A 231 22.05 -6.93 -14.34
N LYS A 232 21.02 -6.53 -15.11
CA LYS A 232 20.36 -5.23 -14.99
C LYS A 232 19.14 -5.24 -14.07
N LEU A 233 18.38 -6.35 -14.05
CA LEU A 233 17.12 -6.46 -13.29
C LEU A 233 17.24 -7.28 -12.01
N ASP A 234 18.11 -8.29 -12.01
CA ASP A 234 18.22 -9.30 -10.94
C ASP A 234 16.85 -9.80 -10.42
N ASP A 235 16.05 -10.37 -11.32
CA ASP A 235 14.64 -10.67 -11.07
C ASP A 235 14.39 -12.17 -10.84
N TRP A 236 13.69 -12.53 -9.77
CA TRP A 236 13.38 -13.93 -9.42
C TRP A 236 12.56 -14.65 -10.50
N GLU A 237 11.59 -13.99 -11.14
CA GLU A 237 10.72 -14.65 -12.13
C GLU A 237 11.53 -15.11 -13.35
N ILE A 238 12.59 -14.38 -13.71
CA ILE A 238 13.49 -14.77 -14.80
C ILE A 238 14.32 -15.99 -14.39
N TYR A 239 14.84 -16.05 -13.16
CA TYR A 239 15.55 -17.24 -12.68
C TYR A 239 14.64 -18.46 -12.61
N GLU A 240 13.41 -18.29 -12.15
CA GLU A 240 12.38 -19.35 -12.11
C GLU A 240 12.10 -19.89 -13.50
N TYR A 241 11.88 -19.00 -14.48
CA TYR A 241 11.75 -19.38 -15.89
C TYR A 241 12.95 -20.19 -16.40
N CYS A 242 14.17 -19.80 -16.05
CA CYS A 242 15.38 -20.52 -16.47
C CYS A 242 15.47 -21.93 -15.87
N LEU A 243 15.08 -22.09 -14.61
CA LEU A 243 15.00 -23.40 -13.95
C LEU A 243 13.96 -24.31 -14.62
N GLU A 244 12.78 -23.77 -14.96
CA GLU A 244 11.70 -24.51 -15.60
C GLU A 244 12.03 -24.96 -17.03
N ASN A 245 12.96 -24.26 -17.70
CA ASN A 245 13.33 -24.49 -19.10
C ASN A 245 14.76 -25.01 -19.27
N ASP A 246 15.40 -25.48 -18.20
CA ASP A 246 16.78 -26.00 -18.20
C ASP A 246 17.82 -25.02 -18.82
N ILE A 247 17.62 -23.72 -18.64
CA ILE A 247 18.52 -22.67 -19.13
C ILE A 247 19.58 -22.37 -18.07
N GLN A 248 20.84 -22.60 -18.41
CA GLN A 248 21.95 -22.34 -17.49
C GLN A 248 22.34 -20.86 -17.48
N ILE A 249 22.23 -20.23 -16.30
CA ILE A 249 22.71 -18.87 -16.03
C ILE A 249 24.20 -18.87 -15.72
N GLN A 250 24.93 -17.87 -16.24
CA GLN A 250 26.34 -17.68 -15.96
C GLN A 250 26.59 -17.28 -14.50
N LYS A 251 27.73 -17.71 -13.97
CA LYS A 251 28.10 -17.42 -12.59
C LYS A 251 28.26 -15.93 -12.38
N LYS A 252 27.54 -15.38 -11.39
CA LYS A 252 27.62 -13.97 -11.02
C LYS A 252 28.64 -13.72 -9.92
N ASP A 253 29.36 -12.60 -10.03
CA ASP A 253 30.28 -12.12 -8.99
C ASP A 253 29.51 -11.51 -7.81
N ASN A 254 28.48 -10.72 -8.08
CA ASN A 254 27.57 -10.17 -7.07
C ASN A 254 26.40 -11.13 -6.83
N LYS A 255 26.43 -11.82 -5.69
CA LYS A 255 25.42 -12.83 -5.32
C LYS A 255 24.26 -12.19 -4.59
N SER A 256 23.29 -11.70 -5.35
CA SER A 256 22.00 -11.27 -4.82
C SER A 256 21.23 -12.42 -4.17
N ILE A 257 20.20 -12.09 -3.39
CA ILE A 257 19.32 -13.11 -2.81
C ILE A 257 18.60 -13.94 -3.88
N ASN A 258 18.21 -13.32 -5.00
CA ASN A 258 17.54 -14.01 -6.10
C ASN A 258 18.49 -15.02 -6.77
N TYR A 259 19.74 -14.61 -7.03
CA TYR A 259 20.76 -15.51 -7.56
C TYR A 259 21.12 -16.64 -6.58
N LEU A 260 21.22 -16.36 -5.28
CA LEU A 260 21.47 -17.40 -4.25
C LEU A 260 20.31 -18.41 -4.19
N THR A 261 19.07 -17.96 -4.37
CA THR A 261 17.89 -18.83 -4.44
C THR A 261 17.95 -19.73 -5.67
N TYR A 262 18.37 -19.18 -6.82
CA TYR A 262 18.63 -19.95 -8.04
C TYR A 262 19.73 -21.01 -7.84
N GLU A 263 20.89 -20.64 -7.28
CA GLU A 263 21.99 -21.58 -7.00
C GLU A 263 21.55 -22.73 -6.09
N LEU A 264 20.67 -22.47 -5.11
CA LEU A 264 20.11 -23.49 -4.22
C LEU A 264 19.09 -24.39 -4.91
N SER A 265 18.33 -23.84 -5.86
CA SER A 265 17.35 -24.60 -6.65
C SER A 265 18.02 -25.64 -7.54
N LEU A 266 19.23 -25.35 -8.03
CA LEU A 266 20.05 -26.31 -8.79
C LEU A 266 20.63 -27.42 -7.91
N SER A 267 21.14 -27.07 -6.73
CA SER A 267 21.72 -28.05 -5.80
C SER A 267 21.78 -27.50 -4.38
N MET A 268 21.23 -28.25 -3.43
CA MET A 268 21.30 -27.97 -2.00
C MET A 268 22.65 -28.43 -1.43
N GLU A 269 23.66 -27.57 -1.49
CA GLU A 269 24.98 -27.81 -0.89
C GLU A 269 25.15 -27.01 0.42
N PRO A 270 25.83 -27.55 1.45
CA PRO A 270 25.99 -26.87 2.75
C PRO A 270 26.52 -25.44 2.67
N GLU A 271 27.50 -25.18 1.80
CA GLU A 271 28.11 -23.86 1.62
C GLU A 271 27.14 -22.86 0.98
N ARG A 272 26.28 -23.32 0.07
CA ARG A 272 25.26 -22.47 -0.56
C ARG A 272 24.16 -22.11 0.42
N ILE A 273 23.75 -23.08 1.23
CA ILE A 273 22.77 -22.85 2.31
C ILE A 273 23.33 -21.82 3.28
N LEU A 274 24.59 -21.98 3.70
CA LEU A 274 25.26 -21.02 4.58
C LEU A 274 25.28 -19.59 3.99
N ARG A 275 25.55 -19.43 2.70
CA ARG A 275 25.49 -18.11 2.05
C ARG A 275 24.08 -17.54 2.10
N TYR A 276 23.07 -18.33 1.76
CA TYR A 276 21.68 -17.89 1.75
C TYR A 276 21.18 -17.44 3.12
N VAL A 277 21.44 -18.24 4.17
CA VAL A 277 20.94 -17.95 5.52
C VAL A 277 21.57 -16.69 6.14
N ARG A 278 22.76 -16.29 5.68
CA ARG A 278 23.41 -15.03 6.08
C ARG A 278 22.82 -13.80 5.40
N THR A 279 22.18 -13.97 4.25
CA THR A 279 21.65 -12.85 3.44
C THR A 279 20.13 -12.73 3.55
N SER A 280 19.44 -13.76 4.05
CA SER A 280 17.99 -13.79 4.22
C SER A 280 17.58 -13.95 5.68
N HIS A 281 16.42 -13.40 6.03
CA HIS A 281 15.70 -13.69 7.28
C HIS A 281 14.45 -14.56 7.04
N ASN A 282 14.12 -14.86 5.77
CA ASN A 282 12.96 -15.66 5.39
C ASN A 282 13.42 -16.97 4.76
N PHE A 283 13.09 -18.09 5.41
CA PHE A 283 13.56 -19.42 5.03
C PHE A 283 12.46 -20.32 4.47
N SER A 284 11.33 -19.73 4.04
CA SER A 284 10.20 -20.49 3.46
C SER A 284 10.65 -21.39 2.30
N PHE A 285 11.57 -20.90 1.46
CA PHE A 285 12.15 -21.67 0.36
C PHE A 285 12.93 -22.90 0.85
N LEU A 286 13.78 -22.73 1.89
CA LEU A 286 14.54 -23.84 2.47
C LEU A 286 13.62 -24.87 3.12
N PHE A 287 12.61 -24.43 3.87
CA PHE A 287 11.65 -25.34 4.49
C PHE A 287 10.88 -26.16 3.46
N LYS A 288 10.42 -25.54 2.36
CA LYS A 288 9.75 -26.25 1.27
C LYS A 288 10.65 -27.31 0.64
N ASN A 289 11.92 -26.99 0.41
CA ASN A 289 12.87 -27.94 -0.18
C ASN A 289 13.33 -29.04 0.79
N MET A 290 13.29 -28.80 2.09
CA MET A 290 13.63 -29.80 3.12
C MET A 290 12.42 -30.60 3.61
N GLU A 291 11.22 -30.30 3.13
CA GLU A 291 10.00 -30.98 3.50
C GLU A 291 10.09 -32.47 3.16
N GLY A 292 9.70 -33.33 4.11
CA GLY A 292 9.80 -34.80 3.95
C GLY A 292 11.20 -35.40 4.02
N MET A 293 12.29 -34.60 4.06
CA MET A 293 13.64 -35.13 4.32
C MET A 293 13.76 -35.70 5.73
N ASP A 294 14.48 -36.81 5.90
CA ASP A 294 14.81 -37.34 7.22
C ASP A 294 15.79 -36.44 7.99
N ALA A 295 15.88 -36.64 9.30
CA ALA A 295 16.69 -35.80 10.18
C ALA A 295 18.19 -35.89 9.91
N ALA A 296 18.71 -37.06 9.53
CA ALA A 296 20.14 -37.24 9.27
C ALA A 296 20.56 -36.48 8.01
N ARG A 297 19.74 -36.54 6.95
CA ARG A 297 19.97 -35.80 5.71
C ARG A 297 19.87 -34.29 5.90
N ARG A 298 18.92 -33.82 6.71
CA ARG A 298 18.82 -32.39 7.06
C ARG A 298 20.04 -31.91 7.83
N GLU A 299 20.49 -32.69 8.82
CA GLU A 299 21.68 -32.33 9.59
C GLU A 299 22.93 -32.27 8.71
N GLU A 300 23.10 -33.21 7.78
CA GLU A 300 24.19 -33.19 6.79
C GLU A 300 24.17 -31.91 5.93
N LEU A 301 23.00 -31.52 5.41
CA LEU A 301 22.85 -30.30 4.62
C LEU A 301 23.12 -29.03 5.43
N LEU A 302 22.78 -29.04 6.71
CA LEU A 302 22.90 -27.90 7.62
C LEU A 302 24.23 -27.89 8.41
N GLN A 303 25.13 -28.85 8.18
CA GLN A 303 26.38 -29.00 8.92
C GLN A 303 27.22 -27.72 8.94
N SER A 304 27.35 -27.04 7.79
CA SER A 304 28.09 -25.77 7.67
C SER A 304 27.40 -24.61 8.42
N VAL A 305 26.07 -24.66 8.57
CA VAL A 305 25.30 -23.70 9.36
C VAL A 305 25.51 -23.96 10.85
N LYS A 306 25.51 -25.22 11.29
CA LYS A 306 25.68 -25.63 12.71
C LYS A 306 26.85 -24.94 13.41
N HIS A 307 27.99 -24.86 12.73
CA HIS A 307 29.21 -24.28 13.28
C HIS A 307 29.28 -22.76 13.22
N SER A 308 28.61 -22.16 12.24
CA SER A 308 28.77 -20.74 11.92
C SER A 308 27.60 -19.87 12.35
N ASP A 309 26.41 -20.47 12.48
CA ASP A 309 25.16 -19.85 12.85
C ASP A 309 24.28 -20.89 13.61
N PRO A 310 24.56 -21.11 14.90
CA PRO A 310 23.87 -22.14 15.68
C PRO A 310 22.36 -21.89 15.82
N LEU A 311 21.92 -20.63 15.87
CA LEU A 311 20.50 -20.30 16.02
C LEU A 311 19.70 -20.66 14.77
N ARG A 312 20.18 -20.26 13.59
CA ARG A 312 19.52 -20.63 12.33
C ARG A 312 19.62 -22.12 12.07
N PHE A 313 20.72 -22.77 12.46
CA PHE A 313 20.79 -24.23 12.44
C PHE A 313 19.66 -24.86 13.25
N LEU A 314 19.49 -24.46 14.51
CA LEU A 314 18.44 -25.01 15.38
C LEU A 314 17.04 -24.74 14.82
N TYR A 315 16.80 -23.53 14.32
CA TYR A 315 15.52 -23.15 13.72
C TYR A 315 15.21 -23.94 12.44
N LEU A 316 16.20 -24.10 11.55
CA LEU A 316 16.03 -24.84 10.29
C LEU A 316 15.91 -26.35 10.50
N ASN A 317 16.65 -26.89 11.47
CA ASN A 317 16.67 -28.33 11.73
C ASN A 317 15.44 -28.80 12.54
N ASN A 318 14.79 -27.91 13.28
CA ASN A 318 13.60 -28.23 14.06
C ASN A 318 12.50 -27.16 13.91
N ALA A 319 11.45 -27.47 13.13
CA ALA A 319 10.30 -26.57 12.98
C ALA A 319 9.57 -26.27 14.32
N LYS A 320 9.64 -27.20 15.28
CA LYS A 320 9.11 -27.02 16.65
C LYS A 320 10.12 -26.40 17.61
N PHE A 321 11.20 -25.80 17.11
CA PHE A 321 12.20 -25.12 17.94
C PHE A 321 11.52 -24.14 18.91
N GLU A 322 11.80 -24.34 20.21
CA GLU A 322 11.37 -23.50 21.33
C GLU A 322 12.61 -22.82 21.94
N PHE A 323 12.74 -21.52 21.72
CA PHE A 323 13.86 -20.69 22.18
C PHE A 323 14.06 -20.75 23.70
N PHE A 324 12.97 -20.80 24.47
CA PHE A 324 12.99 -20.75 25.95
C PHE A 324 12.87 -22.13 26.62
N SER A 325 13.03 -23.24 25.89
CA SER A 325 12.92 -24.59 26.46
C SER A 325 14.18 -24.99 27.26
N LYS A 326 14.03 -25.92 28.23
CA LYS A 326 15.16 -26.47 29.03
C LYS A 326 16.19 -27.21 28.19
N GLU A 327 15.78 -27.77 27.06
CA GLU A 327 16.65 -28.44 26.09
C GLU A 327 17.31 -27.42 25.13
N GLY A 328 16.65 -26.28 24.92
CA GLY A 328 17.18 -25.14 24.18
C GLY A 328 18.23 -24.36 24.97
N CYS A 329 17.99 -24.02 26.24
CA CYS A 329 18.93 -23.34 27.16
C CYS A 329 19.76 -22.18 26.57
N LEU A 330 19.25 -21.52 25.52
CA LEU A 330 19.93 -20.41 24.90
C LEU A 330 19.47 -19.12 25.56
N GLU A 331 20.39 -18.39 26.14
CA GLU A 331 20.09 -17.08 26.71
C GLU A 331 20.22 -16.02 25.62
N ILE A 332 19.44 -14.95 25.72
CA ILE A 332 19.47 -13.85 24.74
C ILE A 332 20.88 -13.22 24.61
N ARG A 333 21.69 -13.29 25.68
CA ARG A 333 23.10 -12.87 25.68
C ARG A 333 23.96 -13.65 24.68
N ASP A 334 23.63 -14.91 24.43
CA ASP A 334 24.38 -15.82 23.57
C ASP A 334 24.22 -15.43 22.09
N PHE A 335 23.28 -14.53 21.78
CA PHE A 335 22.98 -14.04 20.43
C PHE A 335 23.32 -12.58 20.21
N ARG A 336 24.23 -12.01 21.02
CA ARG A 336 24.72 -10.63 20.84
C ARG A 336 25.18 -10.36 19.39
N SER A 337 25.74 -11.36 18.71
CA SER A 337 26.19 -11.24 17.31
C SER A 337 25.07 -10.86 16.34
N TYR A 338 23.83 -11.27 16.61
CA TYR A 338 22.67 -11.02 15.75
C TYR A 338 22.19 -9.56 15.83
N LEU A 339 22.68 -8.81 16.81
CA LEU A 339 22.30 -7.42 17.02
C LEU A 339 23.14 -6.45 16.18
N ASN A 340 24.11 -6.96 15.41
CA ASN A 340 25.09 -6.15 14.67
C ASN A 340 24.65 -5.76 13.26
N ASN A 341 23.71 -6.49 12.66
CA ASN A 341 23.16 -6.15 11.35
C ASN A 341 21.65 -6.39 11.31
N MET A 342 21.00 -5.73 10.35
CA MET A 342 19.54 -5.69 10.25
C MET A 342 18.92 -7.07 9.98
N THR A 343 19.52 -7.87 9.09
CA THR A 343 18.97 -9.19 8.72
C THR A 343 18.94 -10.13 9.91
N ASP A 344 20.04 -10.17 10.68
CA ASP A 344 20.14 -11.00 11.88
C ASP A 344 19.24 -10.50 13.00
N LEU A 345 19.13 -9.17 13.17
CA LEU A 345 18.26 -8.55 14.16
C LEU A 345 16.79 -8.89 13.90
N ILE A 346 16.34 -8.73 12.66
CA ILE A 346 14.98 -9.06 12.23
C ILE A 346 14.70 -10.55 12.43
N PHE A 347 15.67 -11.42 12.11
CA PHE A 347 15.54 -12.85 12.34
C PHE A 347 15.38 -13.18 13.82
N LEU A 348 16.26 -12.65 14.70
CA LEU A 348 16.18 -12.84 16.15
C LEU A 348 14.84 -12.35 16.71
N VAL A 349 14.40 -11.15 16.32
CA VAL A 349 13.10 -10.59 16.69
C VAL A 349 11.97 -11.52 16.24
N GLY A 350 12.03 -12.03 15.02
CA GLY A 350 11.10 -13.02 14.50
C GLY A 350 11.03 -14.27 15.39
N ILE A 351 12.17 -14.86 15.74
CA ILE A 351 12.24 -16.04 16.60
C ILE A 351 11.63 -15.77 17.98
N LEU A 352 11.94 -14.64 18.60
CA LEU A 352 11.39 -14.27 19.92
C LEU A 352 9.85 -14.13 19.88
N ILE A 353 9.31 -13.56 18.81
CA ILE A 353 7.87 -13.42 18.61
C ILE A 353 7.20 -14.77 18.33
N LYS A 354 7.85 -15.66 17.55
CA LYS A 354 7.32 -16.99 17.18
C LYS A 354 6.92 -17.83 18.40
N GLU A 355 7.61 -17.65 19.52
CA GLU A 355 7.35 -18.39 20.77
C GLU A 355 5.95 -18.14 21.36
N LYS A 356 5.29 -17.02 20.98
CA LYS A 356 3.99 -16.60 21.54
C LYS A 356 3.98 -16.54 23.08
N ARG A 357 5.15 -16.27 23.68
CA ARG A 357 5.31 -16.05 25.11
C ARG A 357 5.50 -14.56 25.38
N ASP A 358 4.91 -14.09 26.47
CA ASP A 358 5.01 -12.70 26.92
C ASP A 358 6.47 -12.22 27.02
N GLU A 359 7.34 -13.05 27.58
CA GLU A 359 8.77 -12.76 27.69
C GLU A 359 9.41 -12.52 26.31
N GLY A 360 9.09 -13.34 25.30
CA GLY A 360 9.61 -13.20 23.94
C GLY A 360 9.13 -11.92 23.27
N ILE A 361 7.85 -11.57 23.43
CA ILE A 361 7.26 -10.32 22.91
C ILE A 361 7.93 -9.10 23.55
N VAL A 362 8.10 -9.11 24.86
CA VAL A 362 8.74 -8.02 25.61
C VAL A 362 10.21 -7.88 25.22
N GLN A 363 10.95 -8.99 25.13
CA GLN A 363 12.36 -8.98 24.71
C GLN A 363 12.53 -8.47 23.28
N ALA A 364 11.66 -8.89 22.35
CA ALA A 364 11.65 -8.38 20.98
C ALA A 364 11.44 -6.86 20.94
N LEU A 365 10.45 -6.34 21.69
CA LEU A 365 10.18 -4.91 21.77
C LEU A 365 11.36 -4.14 22.36
N LEU A 366 11.89 -4.59 23.49
CA LEU A 366 13.01 -3.93 24.18
C LEU A 366 14.27 -3.89 23.30
N ILE A 367 14.60 -5.00 22.62
CA ILE A 367 15.72 -5.04 21.67
C ILE A 367 15.54 -4.00 20.57
N LEU A 368 14.36 -3.93 19.95
CA LEU A 368 14.08 -2.96 18.89
C LEU A 368 14.17 -1.52 19.42
N LEU A 369 13.64 -1.24 20.62
CA LEU A 369 13.73 0.08 21.24
C LEU A 369 15.16 0.49 21.57
N VAL A 370 16.00 -0.44 22.02
CA VAL A 370 17.42 -0.18 22.25
C VAL A 370 18.17 0.03 20.93
N LYS A 371 17.86 -0.77 19.89
CA LYS A 371 18.56 -0.76 18.61
C LYS A 371 18.08 0.27 17.59
N ARG A 372 16.93 0.91 17.79
CA ARG A 372 16.40 1.89 16.82
C ARG A 372 17.36 3.04 16.52
N ASN A 373 18.17 3.44 17.48
CA ASN A 373 19.16 4.51 17.30
C ASN A 373 20.38 4.07 16.49
N ASP A 374 20.68 2.77 16.44
CA ASP A 374 21.78 2.21 15.63
C ASP A 374 21.40 2.16 14.13
N PHE A 375 20.11 2.24 13.81
CA PHE A 375 19.58 2.22 12.45
C PHE A 375 18.64 3.42 12.20
N PRO A 376 19.16 4.66 12.24
CA PRO A 376 18.34 5.86 12.10
C PRO A 376 17.63 5.90 10.74
N GLY A 377 16.35 6.23 10.74
CA GLY A 377 15.52 6.30 9.53
C GLY A 377 15.13 4.92 8.95
N ASN A 378 15.47 3.82 9.62
CA ASN A 378 15.08 2.49 9.15
C ASN A 378 13.59 2.21 9.43
N GLN A 379 12.78 2.28 8.39
CA GLN A 379 11.33 2.08 8.49
C GLN A 379 10.95 0.67 8.94
N TYR A 380 11.76 -0.37 8.67
CA TYR A 380 11.45 -1.73 9.11
C TYR A 380 11.47 -1.88 10.63
N ILE A 381 12.44 -1.27 11.31
CA ILE A 381 12.49 -1.28 12.78
C ILE A 381 11.28 -0.56 13.35
N THR A 382 10.97 0.64 12.83
CA THR A 382 9.80 1.40 13.28
C THR A 382 8.50 0.63 13.04
N MET A 383 8.36 -0.03 11.88
CA MET A 383 7.21 -0.89 11.57
C MET A 383 7.08 -2.07 12.54
N LEU A 384 8.19 -2.72 12.90
CA LEU A 384 8.19 -3.81 13.89
C LEU A 384 7.79 -3.32 15.28
N ILE A 385 8.28 -2.15 15.70
CA ILE A 385 7.87 -1.51 16.95
C ILE A 385 6.37 -1.21 16.91
N CYS A 386 5.86 -0.61 15.83
CA CYS A 386 4.42 -0.38 15.63
C CYS A 386 3.62 -1.69 15.71
N GLY A 387 4.08 -2.77 15.07
CA GLY A 387 3.40 -4.07 15.11
C GLY A 387 3.30 -4.64 16.53
N LEU A 388 4.38 -4.56 17.31
CA LEU A 388 4.41 -5.03 18.70
C LEU A 388 3.56 -4.15 19.64
N LEU A 389 3.63 -2.82 19.50
CA LEU A 389 2.80 -1.89 20.29
C LEU A 389 1.32 -2.06 19.95
N ARG A 390 0.99 -2.26 18.68
CA ARG A 390 -0.35 -2.62 18.21
C ARG A 390 -0.82 -3.93 18.84
N TYR A 391 0.02 -4.97 18.81
CA TYR A 391 -0.30 -6.28 19.42
C TYR A 391 -0.59 -6.17 20.92
N LEU A 392 0.17 -5.33 21.63
CA LEU A 392 -0.01 -5.02 23.05
C LEU A 392 -1.10 -3.96 23.33
N LEU A 393 -1.88 -3.54 22.33
CA LEU A 393 -2.88 -2.49 22.48
C LEU A 393 -2.33 -1.23 23.17
N ALA A 394 -1.14 -0.75 22.79
CA ALA A 394 -0.53 0.45 23.38
C ALA A 394 -0.74 1.68 22.47
N TYR A 395 -1.98 2.14 22.30
CA TYR A 395 -2.37 3.10 21.25
C TYR A 395 -1.52 4.38 21.20
N GLU A 396 -1.33 5.08 22.31
CA GLU A 396 -0.56 6.36 22.31
C GLU A 396 0.91 6.18 21.90
N LEU A 397 1.51 5.07 22.32
CA LEU A 397 2.88 4.75 21.94
C LEU A 397 2.94 4.34 20.47
N PHE A 398 1.94 3.55 20.03
CA PHE A 398 1.80 3.18 18.63
C PHE A 398 1.69 4.40 17.74
N THR A 399 0.84 5.39 18.07
CA THR A 399 0.67 6.60 17.23
C THR A 399 1.97 7.41 17.17
N THR A 400 2.67 7.55 18.31
CA THR A 400 3.97 8.24 18.37
C THR A 400 5.01 7.59 17.45
N GLU A 401 5.06 6.26 17.36
CA GLU A 401 5.99 5.56 16.47
C GLU A 401 5.49 5.57 15.02
N TYR A 402 4.19 5.49 14.79
CA TYR A 402 3.58 5.53 13.45
C TYR A 402 3.82 6.89 12.77
N GLU A 403 3.76 8.00 13.50
CA GLU A 403 4.08 9.34 12.97
C GLU A 403 5.51 9.43 12.44
N LYS A 404 6.46 8.70 13.03
CA LYS A 404 7.87 8.66 12.57
C LYS A 404 8.04 7.93 11.23
N LEU A 405 7.05 7.16 10.80
CA LEU A 405 7.07 6.54 9.46
C LEU A 405 6.84 7.56 8.35
N ASP A 406 6.35 8.77 8.67
CA ASP A 406 6.01 9.83 7.72
C ASP A 406 5.16 9.30 6.54
N VAL A 407 4.09 8.58 6.88
CA VAL A 407 3.24 7.89 5.90
C VAL A 407 2.44 8.91 5.11
N GLN A 408 2.63 8.95 3.79
CA GLN A 408 1.96 9.91 2.91
C GLN A 408 1.26 9.24 1.72
N ASN A 409 0.24 9.93 1.16
CA ASN A 409 -0.42 9.55 -0.09
C ASN A 409 -0.92 8.08 -0.09
N ILE A 410 -0.52 7.29 -1.09
CA ILE A 410 -0.93 5.88 -1.25
C ILE A 410 -0.47 4.98 -0.09
N GLN A 411 0.55 5.39 0.66
CA GLN A 411 1.02 4.63 1.81
C GLN A 411 0.00 4.71 2.96
N LEU A 412 -0.77 5.80 3.07
CA LEU A 412 -1.83 5.91 4.08
C LEU A 412 -2.87 4.83 3.87
N GLU A 413 -3.31 4.62 2.63
CA GLU A 413 -4.22 3.51 2.31
C GLU A 413 -3.58 2.16 2.65
N SER A 414 -2.34 1.95 2.22
CA SER A 414 -1.63 0.67 2.35
C SER A 414 -1.30 0.27 3.80
N LEU A 415 -1.09 1.24 4.69
CA LEU A 415 -0.73 1.03 6.09
C LEU A 415 -1.87 1.35 7.06
N SER A 416 -3.01 1.86 6.56
CA SER A 416 -4.16 2.22 7.39
C SER A 416 -4.71 1.06 8.22
N TYR A 417 -4.49 -0.17 7.75
CA TYR A 417 -4.93 -1.36 8.45
C TYR A 417 -4.27 -1.54 9.83
N LEU A 418 -3.08 -0.95 10.06
CA LEU A 418 -2.34 -1.03 11.32
C LEU A 418 -3.03 -0.27 12.46
N TRP A 419 -3.74 0.82 12.16
CA TRP A 419 -4.36 1.66 13.19
C TRP A 419 -5.89 1.63 13.15
N SER A 420 -6.49 1.39 11.98
CA SER A 420 -7.95 1.44 11.83
C SER A 420 -8.67 0.38 12.63
N ASP A 421 -8.12 -0.83 12.77
CA ASP A 421 -8.73 -1.80 13.67
C ASP A 421 -8.55 -1.39 15.13
N LEU A 422 -7.34 -1.00 15.56
CA LEU A 422 -7.11 -0.46 16.91
C LEU A 422 -8.14 0.61 17.28
N GLN A 423 -8.41 1.55 16.39
CA GLN A 423 -9.41 2.58 16.64
C GLN A 423 -10.79 1.99 16.91
N ILE A 424 -11.26 1.08 16.04
CA ILE A 424 -12.53 0.38 16.24
C ILE A 424 -12.53 -0.44 17.54
N LEU A 425 -11.41 -1.08 17.91
CA LEU A 425 -11.30 -1.84 19.15
C LEU A 425 -11.46 -0.94 20.37
N TYR A 426 -10.78 0.19 20.41
CA TYR A 426 -10.86 1.13 21.51
C TYR A 426 -12.25 1.75 21.63
N GLU A 427 -12.82 2.23 20.53
CA GLU A 427 -14.13 2.89 20.55
C GLU A 427 -15.27 1.89 20.80
N THR A 428 -15.20 0.71 20.18
CA THR A 428 -16.30 -0.27 20.24
C THR A 428 -16.19 -1.23 21.41
N TRP A 429 -14.99 -1.77 21.69
CA TRP A 429 -14.82 -2.73 22.80
C TRP A 429 -14.60 -2.02 24.12
N LEU A 430 -13.73 -1.01 24.14
CA LEU A 430 -13.32 -0.34 25.38
C LEU A 430 -14.19 0.88 25.70
N ARG A 431 -14.97 1.39 24.74
CA ARG A 431 -15.71 2.66 24.84
C ARG A 431 -14.80 3.84 25.22
N ILE A 432 -13.54 3.78 24.76
CA ILE A 432 -12.56 4.85 24.92
C ILE A 432 -12.56 5.65 23.63
N LYS A 433 -12.91 6.94 23.73
CA LYS A 433 -12.80 7.86 22.59
C LYS A 433 -11.33 8.21 22.37
N LEU A 434 -10.85 7.99 21.15
CA LEU A 434 -9.49 8.33 20.74
C LEU A 434 -9.46 9.67 19.99
N PRO A 435 -8.29 10.31 19.85
CA PRO A 435 -8.11 11.46 18.96
C PRO A 435 -8.46 11.09 17.50
N GLU A 436 -9.17 12.00 16.82
CA GLU A 436 -9.70 11.76 15.46
C GLU A 436 -8.66 12.06 14.36
N ASP A 437 -7.47 12.56 14.70
CA ASP A 437 -6.46 13.07 13.75
C ASP A 437 -6.09 12.09 12.63
N LEU A 438 -5.87 10.81 12.97
CA LEU A 438 -5.55 9.77 11.97
C LEU A 438 -6.73 9.47 11.05
N THR A 439 -7.95 9.44 11.61
CA THR A 439 -9.18 9.25 10.83
C THR A 439 -9.41 10.42 9.88
N GLU A 440 -9.35 11.65 10.37
CA GLU A 440 -9.57 12.84 9.55
C GLU A 440 -8.52 12.95 8.44
N SER A 441 -7.25 12.76 8.78
CA SER A 441 -6.14 12.74 7.81
C SER A 441 -6.36 11.68 6.75
N TYR A 442 -6.74 10.46 7.13
CA TYR A 442 -7.03 9.38 6.18
C TYR A 442 -8.22 9.70 5.27
N LEU A 443 -9.35 10.12 5.82
CA LEU A 443 -10.56 10.42 5.05
C LEU A 443 -10.33 11.56 4.06
N SER A 444 -9.60 12.60 4.48
CA SER A 444 -9.20 13.71 3.62
C SER A 444 -8.29 13.24 2.48
N ASN A 445 -7.20 12.52 2.79
CA ASN A 445 -6.24 12.02 1.80
C ASN A 445 -6.87 11.04 0.81
N ARG A 446 -7.81 10.21 1.26
CA ARG A 446 -8.58 9.31 0.41
C ARG A 446 -9.38 10.10 -0.63
N LEU A 447 -10.09 11.14 -0.21
CA LEU A 447 -10.85 11.99 -1.15
C LEU A 447 -9.93 12.72 -2.13
N ILE A 448 -8.77 13.21 -1.66
CA ILE A 448 -7.75 13.85 -2.52
C ILE A 448 -7.27 12.87 -3.59
N SER A 449 -7.00 11.63 -3.19
CA SER A 449 -6.54 10.59 -4.09
C SER A 449 -7.60 10.21 -5.13
N ILE A 450 -8.88 10.14 -4.75
CA ILE A 450 -9.99 9.91 -5.70
C ILE A 450 -10.11 11.07 -6.69
N GLY A 451 -10.09 12.31 -6.20
CA GLY A 451 -10.15 13.50 -7.05
C GLY A 451 -8.99 13.59 -8.04
N SER A 452 -7.77 13.31 -7.58
CA SER A 452 -6.57 13.25 -8.41
C SER A 452 -6.65 12.14 -9.46
N ALA A 453 -7.19 10.97 -9.10
CA ALA A 453 -7.44 9.90 -10.05
C ALA A 453 -8.45 10.33 -11.12
N ASN A 454 -9.57 10.93 -10.71
CA ASN A 454 -10.62 11.41 -11.61
C ASN A 454 -10.06 12.38 -12.66
N THR A 455 -9.29 13.38 -12.24
CA THR A 455 -8.74 14.40 -13.15
C THR A 455 -7.62 13.85 -14.03
N SER A 456 -6.72 13.03 -13.48
CA SER A 456 -5.59 12.47 -14.22
C SER A 456 -6.02 11.50 -15.32
N MET A 457 -7.12 10.76 -15.12
CA MET A 457 -7.62 9.83 -16.13
C MET A 457 -7.93 10.48 -17.48
N PHE A 458 -8.48 11.71 -17.50
CA PHE A 458 -8.78 12.42 -18.75
C PHE A 458 -7.52 12.63 -19.58
N ASN A 459 -6.44 13.07 -18.93
CA ASN A 459 -5.14 13.26 -19.56
C ASN A 459 -4.54 11.94 -20.06
N LEU A 460 -4.68 10.85 -19.31
CA LEU A 460 -4.15 9.53 -19.71
C LEU A 460 -4.88 8.97 -20.95
N THR A 461 -6.20 9.16 -21.06
CA THR A 461 -6.97 8.78 -22.25
C THR A 461 -6.50 9.55 -23.50
N GLU A 462 -6.24 10.86 -23.35
CA GLU A 462 -5.79 11.71 -24.46
C GLU A 462 -4.32 11.44 -24.84
N ARG A 463 -3.46 11.13 -23.86
CA ARG A 463 -2.04 10.81 -24.08
C ARG A 463 -1.77 9.36 -24.48
N GLU A 464 -2.82 8.55 -24.55
CA GLU A 464 -2.74 7.14 -24.94
C GLU A 464 -1.90 6.29 -23.98
N GLU A 465 -1.90 6.63 -22.68
CA GLU A 465 -1.19 5.93 -21.62
C GLU A 465 -2.08 4.83 -21.00
N TYR A 466 -2.42 3.83 -21.82
CA TYR A 466 -3.47 2.85 -21.51
C TYR A 466 -3.22 2.02 -20.24
N SER A 467 -1.98 1.56 -20.04
CA SER A 467 -1.65 0.74 -18.86
C SER A 467 -1.84 1.54 -17.57
N GLN A 468 -1.39 2.79 -17.56
CA GLN A 468 -1.53 3.71 -16.43
C GLN A 468 -3.01 4.06 -16.21
N LEU A 469 -3.77 4.31 -17.27
CA LEU A 469 -5.20 4.59 -17.19
C LEU A 469 -5.97 3.44 -16.54
N LEU A 470 -5.74 2.20 -16.99
CA LEU A 470 -6.41 1.02 -16.42
C LEU A 470 -5.99 0.78 -14.96
N ALA A 471 -4.71 0.93 -14.64
CA ALA A 471 -4.21 0.83 -13.27
C ALA A 471 -4.83 1.90 -12.36
N LEU A 472 -4.97 3.14 -12.85
CA LEU A 472 -5.55 4.26 -12.12
C LEU A 472 -7.05 4.07 -11.88
N LEU A 473 -7.78 3.55 -12.87
CA LEU A 473 -9.17 3.12 -12.73
C LEU A 473 -9.32 2.09 -11.61
N SER A 474 -8.52 1.03 -11.65
CA SER A 474 -8.54 -0.01 -10.60
C SER A 474 -8.12 0.52 -9.22
N TYR A 475 -7.18 1.46 -9.16
CA TYR A 475 -6.79 2.12 -7.92
C TYR A 475 -7.94 2.97 -7.35
N ARG A 476 -8.58 3.78 -8.19
CA ARG A 476 -9.75 4.58 -7.80
C ARG A 476 -10.87 3.70 -7.24
N ASP A 477 -11.20 2.62 -7.93
CA ASP A 477 -12.28 1.72 -7.50
C ASP A 477 -11.95 1.04 -6.16
N ARG A 478 -10.67 0.70 -5.92
CA ARG A 478 -10.19 0.22 -4.61
C ARG A 478 -10.33 1.28 -3.52
N LEU A 479 -9.96 2.53 -3.77
CA LEU A 479 -10.16 3.62 -2.80
C LEU A 479 -11.64 3.80 -2.46
N ILE A 480 -12.52 3.82 -3.47
CA ILE A 480 -13.97 3.96 -3.27
C ILE A 480 -14.48 2.83 -2.37
N ASN A 481 -14.01 1.60 -2.58
CA ASN A 481 -14.49 0.41 -1.87
C ASN A 481 -13.61 -0.03 -0.70
N SER A 482 -12.64 0.79 -0.29
CA SER A 482 -11.62 0.46 0.70
C SER A 482 -12.22 -0.19 1.97
N PRO A 483 -11.67 -1.32 2.45
CA PRO A 483 -12.01 -1.90 3.75
C PRO A 483 -11.86 -0.89 4.89
N THR A 484 -10.74 -0.16 4.98
CA THR A 484 -10.49 0.84 6.02
C THR A 484 -11.56 1.92 6.07
N TYR A 485 -11.86 2.56 4.93
CA TYR A 485 -12.98 3.49 4.82
C TYR A 485 -14.30 2.93 5.38
N LYS A 486 -14.71 1.72 4.95
CA LYS A 486 -15.92 1.07 5.46
C LYS A 486 -15.85 0.84 6.96
N GLN A 487 -14.70 0.42 7.49
CA GLN A 487 -14.51 0.22 8.93
C GLN A 487 -14.80 1.49 9.71
N ILE A 488 -14.20 2.61 9.31
CA ILE A 488 -14.33 3.91 9.98
C ILE A 488 -15.77 4.40 9.90
N THR A 489 -16.41 4.34 8.74
CA THR A 489 -17.77 4.87 8.56
C THR A 489 -18.85 4.01 9.20
N GLU A 490 -18.64 2.70 9.29
CA GLU A 490 -19.65 1.76 9.80
C GLU A 490 -19.39 1.29 11.23
N GLY A 491 -18.22 1.59 11.80
CA GLY A 491 -17.84 1.17 13.15
C GLY A 491 -17.64 -0.34 13.29
N LYS A 492 -17.19 -1.03 12.24
CA LYS A 492 -17.09 -2.51 12.19
C LYS A 492 -15.73 -2.96 11.67
N LEU A 493 -15.31 -4.16 12.06
CA LEU A 493 -14.10 -4.79 11.53
C LEU A 493 -14.36 -5.39 10.16
N TYR A 494 -13.43 -5.18 9.22
CA TYR A 494 -13.48 -5.72 7.87
C TYR A 494 -12.18 -6.47 7.56
N PRO A 495 -12.25 -7.63 6.87
CA PRO A 495 -11.06 -8.34 6.43
C PRO A 495 -10.34 -7.57 5.32
N LEU A 496 -9.03 -7.81 5.20
CA LEU A 496 -8.25 -7.36 4.05
C LEU A 496 -8.53 -8.24 2.83
N GLU A 497 -8.52 -7.63 1.64
CA GLU A 497 -8.60 -8.36 0.37
C GLU A 497 -7.33 -9.19 0.10
N LYS A 498 -6.18 -8.72 0.59
CA LYS A 498 -4.87 -9.36 0.41
C LYS A 498 -3.97 -9.08 1.61
N THR A 499 -3.15 -10.09 1.96
CA THR A 499 -2.10 -9.96 2.98
C THR A 499 -1.07 -8.88 2.59
N PRO A 500 -0.85 -7.87 3.44
CA PRO A 500 0.13 -6.81 3.22
C PRO A 500 1.57 -7.36 3.11
N ASN A 501 2.38 -6.76 2.23
CA ASN A 501 3.78 -7.20 2.04
C ASN A 501 4.67 -6.94 3.26
N ILE A 502 4.33 -5.95 4.10
CA ILE A 502 5.01 -5.65 5.36
C ILE A 502 5.04 -6.86 6.32
N GLU A 503 4.06 -7.76 6.26
CA GLU A 503 4.10 -8.99 7.06
C GLU A 503 5.33 -9.85 6.71
N LYS A 504 5.87 -9.74 5.49
CA LYS A 504 7.03 -10.51 5.04
C LYS A 504 8.36 -10.04 5.62
N ILE A 505 8.38 -8.95 6.40
CA ILE A 505 9.56 -8.54 7.18
C ILE A 505 9.94 -9.63 8.18
N LEU A 506 8.96 -10.37 8.71
CA LEU A 506 9.20 -11.44 9.68
C LEU A 506 9.08 -12.82 9.06
N ILE A 507 9.67 -13.81 9.75
CA ILE A 507 9.39 -15.22 9.54
C ILE A 507 7.87 -15.48 9.66
N SER A 508 7.37 -16.46 8.90
CA SER A 508 5.93 -16.73 8.72
C SER A 508 5.15 -16.85 10.03
N GLU A 509 5.73 -17.52 11.01
CA GLU A 509 5.11 -17.85 12.29
C GLU A 509 4.93 -16.63 13.19
N SER A 510 5.63 -15.53 12.90
CA SER A 510 5.64 -14.30 13.69
C SER A 510 4.80 -13.20 13.05
N ARG A 511 4.26 -13.43 11.84
CA ARG A 511 3.49 -12.42 11.08
C ARG A 511 2.17 -12.04 11.74
N TYR A 512 1.68 -12.84 12.68
CA TYR A 512 0.42 -12.59 13.38
C TYR A 512 0.38 -11.23 14.08
N ILE A 513 1.51 -10.65 14.49
CA ILE A 513 1.54 -9.30 15.09
C ILE A 513 1.06 -8.19 14.12
N PHE A 514 1.16 -8.47 12.82
CA PHE A 514 0.70 -7.59 11.75
C PHE A 514 -0.64 -8.04 11.14
N ALA A 515 -1.18 -9.19 11.55
CA ALA A 515 -2.42 -9.69 10.99
C ALA A 515 -3.58 -8.73 11.28
N LYS A 516 -4.47 -8.57 10.30
CA LYS A 516 -5.69 -7.78 10.46
C LYS A 516 -6.61 -8.42 11.49
N VAL A 517 -7.14 -7.62 12.40
CA VAL A 517 -8.14 -8.10 13.36
C VAL A 517 -9.52 -8.14 12.71
N THR A 518 -10.17 -9.30 12.73
CA THR A 518 -11.51 -9.49 12.15
C THR A 518 -12.56 -9.88 13.19
N SER A 519 -12.17 -10.14 14.44
CA SER A 519 -13.06 -10.58 15.52
C SER A 519 -12.57 -10.14 16.88
N ARG A 520 -13.46 -10.20 17.88
CA ARG A 520 -13.13 -9.88 19.28
C ARG A 520 -12.23 -10.91 19.93
N ALA A 521 -11.17 -10.42 20.59
CA ALA A 521 -10.32 -11.21 21.47
C ALA A 521 -11.17 -11.89 22.55
N GLN A 522 -10.88 -13.14 22.88
CA GLN A 522 -11.66 -13.91 23.84
C GLN A 522 -10.94 -14.00 25.19
N LYS A 523 -11.72 -13.90 26.27
CA LYS A 523 -11.23 -14.06 27.65
C LYS A 523 -10.81 -15.49 27.92
N GLY A 524 -9.67 -15.68 28.58
CA GLY A 524 -9.20 -16.99 29.04
C GLY A 524 -8.70 -17.94 27.95
N LYS A 525 -8.56 -17.48 26.69
CA LYS A 525 -8.04 -18.30 25.58
C LYS A 525 -6.50 -18.35 25.48
N GLY A 526 -5.77 -17.93 26.51
CA GLY A 526 -4.31 -17.99 26.53
C GLY A 526 -3.72 -17.67 27.90
N SER A 527 -2.45 -18.04 28.10
CA SER A 527 -1.69 -17.84 29.34
C SER A 527 -0.98 -16.48 29.42
N SER A 528 -1.38 -15.49 28.62
CA SER A 528 -0.73 -14.18 28.61
C SER A 528 -1.11 -13.38 29.84
N ALA A 529 -0.16 -12.65 30.41
CA ALA A 529 -0.36 -11.63 31.43
C ALA A 529 -0.89 -10.30 30.86
N PHE A 530 -0.86 -10.13 29.53
CA PHE A 530 -1.21 -8.90 28.83
C PHE A 530 -2.60 -8.99 28.18
N VAL A 531 -3.29 -7.85 28.12
CA VAL A 531 -4.40 -7.67 27.19
C VAL A 531 -3.81 -7.43 25.80
N THR A 532 -4.09 -8.33 24.85
CA THR A 532 -3.55 -8.28 23.49
C THR A 532 -4.67 -8.29 22.45
N LEU A 533 -4.29 -8.15 21.18
CA LEU A 533 -5.23 -8.32 20.05
C LEU A 533 -5.87 -9.72 19.98
N ASP A 534 -5.17 -10.74 20.47
CA ASP A 534 -5.60 -12.13 20.31
C ASP A 534 -6.20 -12.72 21.61
N SER A 535 -5.82 -12.18 22.78
CA SER A 535 -6.19 -12.74 24.07
C SER A 535 -6.44 -11.69 25.15
N ILE A 536 -7.42 -11.96 26.01
CA ILE A 536 -7.65 -11.20 27.25
C ILE A 536 -7.33 -12.13 28.44
N PRO A 537 -6.48 -11.69 29.39
CA PRO A 537 -6.13 -12.50 30.57
C PRO A 537 -7.34 -12.71 31.48
N GLU A 538 -7.32 -13.77 32.30
CA GLU A 538 -8.39 -14.01 33.28
C GLU A 538 -8.41 -12.94 34.37
N SER A 539 -7.23 -12.47 34.78
CA SER A 539 -7.02 -11.36 35.72
C SER A 539 -5.79 -10.56 35.30
N LEU A 540 -5.83 -9.24 35.46
CA LEU A 540 -4.66 -8.40 35.27
C LEU A 540 -3.80 -8.37 36.54
N ASP A 541 -2.57 -8.87 36.45
CA ASP A 541 -1.53 -8.71 37.48
C ASP A 541 -0.40 -7.82 36.95
N THR A 542 -0.45 -6.55 37.34
CA THR A 542 0.52 -5.53 36.91
C THR A 542 1.90 -5.74 37.53
N CYS A 543 1.97 -6.42 38.69
CA CYS A 543 3.24 -6.83 39.28
C CYS A 543 3.92 -7.90 38.43
N SER A 544 3.16 -8.88 37.92
CA SER A 544 3.68 -9.88 36.98
C SER A 544 4.14 -9.25 35.67
N ILE A 545 3.34 -8.33 35.07
CA ILE A 545 3.77 -7.59 33.87
C ILE A 545 5.07 -6.83 34.12
N ARG A 546 5.14 -6.07 35.24
CA ARG A 546 6.33 -5.30 35.61
C ARG A 546 7.54 -6.21 35.78
N LYS A 547 7.36 -7.38 36.39
CA LYS A 547 8.42 -8.37 36.56
C LYS A 547 8.93 -8.88 35.21
N ILE A 548 8.06 -9.20 34.26
CA ILE A 548 8.46 -9.65 32.91
C ILE A 548 9.32 -8.58 32.22
N PHE A 549 8.91 -7.32 32.29
CA PHE A 549 9.72 -6.21 31.75
C PHE A 549 11.05 -6.05 32.47
N GLN A 550 11.06 -6.05 33.80
CA GLN A 550 12.29 -5.86 34.57
C GLN A 550 13.27 -7.00 34.36
N ASP A 551 12.81 -8.25 34.38
CA ASP A 551 13.65 -9.43 34.15
C ASP A 551 14.23 -9.41 32.73
N SER A 552 13.43 -9.05 31.72
CA SER A 552 13.89 -8.90 30.34
C SER A 552 14.89 -7.76 30.19
N LEU A 553 14.63 -6.63 30.84
CA LEU A 553 15.53 -5.47 30.82
C LEU A 553 16.87 -5.78 31.49
N ASN A 554 16.87 -6.51 32.61
CA ASN A 554 18.06 -6.97 33.29
C ASN A 554 18.91 -7.91 32.40
N LYS A 555 18.25 -8.83 31.67
CA LYS A 555 18.93 -9.70 30.71
C LYS A 555 19.59 -8.90 29.59
N ILE A 556 18.88 -7.94 29.02
CA ILE A 556 19.37 -7.08 27.93
C ILE A 556 20.50 -6.16 28.41
N SER A 557 20.30 -5.47 29.54
CA SER A 557 21.27 -4.52 30.09
C SER A 557 22.61 -5.16 30.49
N ALA A 558 22.62 -6.47 30.73
CA ALA A 558 23.84 -7.22 31.02
C ALA A 558 24.86 -7.23 29.87
N PHE A 559 24.44 -6.99 28.62
CA PHE A 559 25.34 -7.02 27.46
C PHE A 559 25.16 -5.85 26.47
N MET A 560 24.20 -4.95 26.68
CA MET A 560 24.04 -3.73 25.89
C MET A 560 23.52 -2.55 26.72
N PRO A 561 23.97 -1.32 26.43
CA PRO A 561 23.45 -0.14 27.12
C PRO A 561 21.99 0.11 26.76
N VAL A 562 21.19 0.48 27.76
CA VAL A 562 19.76 0.79 27.59
C VAL A 562 19.58 2.31 27.56
N PRO A 563 18.99 2.88 26.49
CA PRO A 563 18.65 4.29 26.44
C PRO A 563 17.69 4.72 27.56
N HIS A 564 17.85 5.94 28.08
CA HIS A 564 17.08 6.43 29.24
C HIS A 564 15.56 6.49 29.00
N ASP A 565 15.13 6.69 27.77
CA ASP A 565 13.73 6.77 27.38
C ASP A 565 13.02 5.41 27.36
N VAL A 566 13.76 4.29 27.28
CA VAL A 566 13.17 2.94 27.28
C VAL A 566 12.38 2.66 28.55
N SER A 567 12.91 3.03 29.72
CA SER A 567 12.21 2.84 31.00
C SER A 567 10.88 3.59 31.03
N SER A 568 10.83 4.82 30.50
CA SER A 568 9.60 5.60 30.41
C SER A 568 8.57 4.94 29.49
N ILE A 569 9.01 4.37 28.36
CA ILE A 569 8.13 3.64 27.44
C ILE A 569 7.54 2.41 28.14
N VAL A 570 8.36 1.65 28.89
CA VAL A 570 7.91 0.47 29.65
C VAL A 570 6.81 0.84 30.63
N ASP A 571 7.01 1.86 31.47
CA ASP A 571 6.01 2.28 32.45
C ASP A 571 4.69 2.73 31.77
N ARG A 572 4.78 3.41 30.61
CA ARG A 572 3.60 3.78 29.82
C ARG A 572 2.84 2.58 29.25
N ILE A 573 3.52 1.51 28.86
CA ILE A 573 2.87 0.27 28.41
C ILE A 573 2.11 -0.37 29.58
N ILE A 574 2.74 -0.49 30.75
CA ILE A 574 2.11 -1.07 31.95
C ILE A 574 0.86 -0.27 32.32
N HIS A 575 0.97 1.06 32.33
CA HIS A 575 -0.17 1.93 32.60
C HIS A 575 -1.29 1.79 31.55
N SER A 576 -0.92 1.63 30.27
CA SER A 576 -1.90 1.38 29.21
C SER A 576 -2.68 0.08 29.45
N GLN A 577 -2.02 -1.00 29.90
CA GLN A 577 -2.68 -2.26 30.25
C GLN A 577 -3.71 -2.09 31.36
N GLU A 578 -3.39 -1.31 32.40
CA GLU A 578 -4.32 -0.98 33.48
C GLU A 578 -5.56 -0.23 32.98
N ILE A 579 -5.37 0.78 32.14
CA ILE A 579 -6.48 1.55 31.55
C ILE A 579 -7.41 0.65 30.76
N ILE A 580 -6.83 -0.17 29.87
CA ILE A 580 -7.58 -1.08 28.98
C ILE A 580 -8.36 -2.10 29.81
N TRP A 581 -7.72 -2.70 30.81
CA TRP A 581 -8.37 -3.65 31.69
C TRP A 581 -9.55 -3.04 32.45
N ASN A 582 -9.36 -1.86 33.03
CA ASN A 582 -10.42 -1.15 33.73
C ASN A 582 -11.60 -0.80 32.80
N ALA A 583 -11.31 -0.42 31.55
CA ALA A 583 -12.34 -0.18 30.54
C ALA A 583 -13.10 -1.46 30.17
N LEU A 584 -12.39 -2.59 30.00
CA LEU A 584 -13.00 -3.89 29.76
C LEU A 584 -13.95 -4.30 30.90
N GLN A 585 -13.52 -4.18 32.16
CA GLN A 585 -14.37 -4.51 33.31
C GLN A 585 -15.65 -3.67 33.35
N LYS A 586 -15.54 -2.37 33.08
CA LYS A 586 -16.72 -1.48 32.98
C LYS A 586 -17.64 -1.88 31.83
N SER A 587 -17.08 -2.25 30.67
CA SER A 587 -17.86 -2.66 29.50
C SER A 587 -18.66 -3.95 29.74
N GLU A 588 -18.08 -4.91 30.49
CA GLU A 588 -18.72 -6.18 30.84
C GLU A 588 -19.84 -6.00 31.87
N GLN A 589 -19.76 -4.98 32.74
CA GLN A 589 -20.80 -4.66 33.72
C GLN A 589 -22.03 -3.95 33.14
N MET A 590 -21.92 -3.37 31.93
CA MET A 590 -22.99 -2.61 31.27
C MET A 590 -23.78 -3.42 30.24
N ASN A 591 -23.39 -4.67 29.98
CA ASN A 591 -24.12 -5.65 29.17
C ASN A 591 -24.72 -6.71 30.08
#